data_AF-A0A3R7SEF0-F1
#
_entry.id   AF-A0A3R7SEF0-F1
#
_cell.length_a   1.000
_cell.length_b   1.000
_cell.length_c   1.000
_cell.angle_alpha   90.00
_cell.angle_beta   90.00
_cell.angle_gamma   90.00
#
_symmetry.space_group_name_H-M   'P 1'
#
loop_
_entity.id
_entity.type
_entity.pdbx_description
1 polymer ?
#
loop_
_entity_poly.entity_id
_entity_poly.type
_entity_poly.pdbx_seq_one_letter_code
_entity_poly.pdbx_strand_id
1 'polypeptide(L)'
;MEPMALTASEIAQYHESGYVIPEFRLDAARTDALRATLDRSDLENGCLKVIPGSHKDKVLLDHMTEDREDLVLSQRTADDAFDPSTEVALELEPGQMSLHDVYMIHGAGANESPRRRAGVALRYMPATSVFERNLNPADGNSGIPVAFATRPLWLVKGKDQTGRNDFAVGH
;
A
#
# COMPACT_ATOMS: atom_id res chain seq x y z
N MET A 1 25.86 5.88 -9.97
CA MET A 1 24.44 6.27 -10.05
C MET A 1 24.13 6.97 -8.76
N GLU A 2 23.82 8.27 -8.81
CA GLU A 2 23.44 9.04 -7.61
C GLU A 2 22.32 8.29 -6.87
N PRO A 3 22.37 8.18 -5.53
CA PRO A 3 21.31 7.56 -4.77
C PRO A 3 20.04 8.36 -4.98
N MET A 4 19.08 7.69 -5.58
CA MET A 4 17.83 8.25 -6.03
C MET A 4 16.93 8.49 -4.81
N ALA A 5 16.64 9.75 -4.54
CA ALA A 5 15.79 10.19 -3.45
C ALA A 5 14.57 10.94 -4.02
N LEU A 6 13.46 10.89 -3.29
CA LEU A 6 12.34 11.78 -3.55
C LEU A 6 12.82 13.24 -3.47
N THR A 7 12.28 14.09 -4.34
CA THR A 7 12.50 15.53 -4.30
C THR A 7 11.92 16.12 -3.02
N ALA A 8 12.39 17.32 -2.63
CA ALA A 8 11.84 18.01 -1.47
C ALA A 8 10.31 18.25 -1.59
N SER A 9 9.81 18.48 -2.80
CA SER A 9 8.38 18.66 -3.06
C SER A 9 7.60 17.36 -2.87
N GLU A 10 8.11 16.24 -3.36
CA GLU A 10 7.49 14.93 -3.18
C GLU A 10 7.46 14.51 -1.70
N ILE A 11 8.54 14.80 -0.95
CA ILE A 11 8.60 14.57 0.50
C ILE A 11 7.57 15.45 1.21
N ALA A 12 7.47 16.73 0.86
CA ALA A 12 6.50 17.64 1.44
C ALA A 12 5.06 17.19 1.16
N GLN A 13 4.76 16.77 -0.07
CA GLN A 13 3.47 16.20 -0.43
C GLN A 13 3.17 14.94 0.38
N TYR A 14 4.11 14.01 0.49
CA TYR A 14 3.91 12.80 1.28
C TYR A 14 3.60 13.13 2.75
N HIS A 15 4.28 14.10 3.37
CA HIS A 15 3.97 14.47 4.75
C HIS A 15 2.61 15.16 4.88
N GLU A 16 2.26 16.06 3.96
CA GLU A 16 1.04 16.84 4.03
C GLU A 16 -0.20 16.03 3.66
N SER A 17 -0.14 15.32 2.54
CA SER A 17 -1.25 14.56 1.97
C SER A 17 -1.21 13.07 2.31
N GLY A 18 -0.08 12.56 2.81
CA GLY A 18 0.09 11.16 3.22
C GLY A 18 0.28 10.18 2.05
N TYR A 19 0.42 10.68 0.83
CA TYR A 19 0.76 9.88 -0.34
C TYR A 19 1.55 10.69 -1.37
N VAL A 20 2.28 9.99 -2.25
CA VAL A 20 2.91 10.57 -3.43
C VAL A 20 3.00 9.52 -4.55
N ILE A 21 2.85 9.96 -5.80
CA ILE A 21 3.23 9.18 -6.99
C ILE A 21 4.54 9.82 -7.47
N PRO A 22 5.70 9.23 -7.17
CA PRO A 22 6.97 9.88 -7.50
C PRO A 22 7.11 10.12 -9.01
N GLU A 23 7.91 11.10 -9.44
CA GLU A 23 8.31 11.27 -10.83
C GLU A 23 9.25 10.15 -11.29
N PHE A 24 9.95 9.53 -10.34
CA PHE A 24 10.84 8.42 -10.62
C PHE A 24 10.17 7.30 -11.44
N ARG A 25 10.84 6.86 -12.51
CA ARG A 25 10.46 5.70 -13.31
C ARG A 25 11.63 4.73 -13.41
N LEU A 26 11.31 3.44 -13.50
CA LEU A 26 12.27 2.44 -13.95
C LEU A 26 12.84 2.84 -15.33
N ASP A 27 13.99 2.30 -15.69
CA ASP A 27 14.54 2.52 -17.02
C ASP A 27 13.56 2.09 -18.13
N ALA A 28 13.76 2.62 -19.34
CA ALA A 28 12.85 2.43 -20.45
C ALA A 28 12.61 0.95 -20.78
N ALA A 29 13.67 0.13 -20.79
CA ALA A 29 13.56 -1.30 -21.12
C ALA A 29 12.68 -2.05 -20.10
N ARG A 30 12.86 -1.78 -18.80
CA ARG A 30 11.99 -2.36 -17.76
C ARG A 30 10.55 -1.85 -17.84
N THR A 31 10.38 -0.56 -18.09
CA THR A 31 9.05 0.05 -18.23
C THR A 31 8.30 -0.54 -19.42
N ASP A 32 8.97 -0.74 -20.55
CA ASP A 32 8.35 -1.33 -21.75
C ASP A 32 7.99 -2.80 -21.55
N ALA A 33 8.83 -3.57 -20.85
CA ALA A 33 8.49 -4.94 -20.46
C ALA A 33 7.26 -5.00 -19.54
N LEU A 34 7.11 -4.04 -18.62
CA LEU A 34 5.92 -3.93 -17.77
C LEU A 34 4.69 -3.53 -18.57
N ARG A 35 4.79 -2.57 -19.50
CA ARG A 35 3.68 -2.19 -20.39
C ARG A 35 3.19 -3.33 -21.28
N ALA A 36 4.08 -4.25 -21.66
CA ALA A 36 3.71 -5.42 -22.45
C ALA A 36 2.95 -6.49 -21.64
N THR A 37 2.97 -6.42 -20.30
CA THR A 37 2.45 -7.48 -19.42
C THR A 37 1.42 -7.01 -18.41
N LEU A 38 1.41 -5.73 -18.06
CA LEU A 38 0.50 -5.11 -17.10
C LEU A 38 -0.36 -4.07 -17.79
N ASP A 39 -1.64 -4.06 -17.41
CA ASP A 39 -2.56 -2.99 -17.79
C ASP A 39 -2.34 -1.76 -16.90
N ARG A 40 -2.67 -0.58 -17.42
CA ARG A 40 -2.82 0.65 -16.63
C ARG A 40 -3.81 0.41 -15.48
N SER A 41 -3.54 0.96 -14.31
CA SER A 41 -4.48 1.04 -13.19
C SER A 41 -5.18 2.39 -13.21
N ASP A 42 -6.48 2.42 -13.47
CA ASP A 42 -7.29 3.64 -13.58
C ASP A 42 -8.67 3.47 -12.93
N LEU A 43 -9.51 4.50 -12.98
CA LEU A 43 -10.83 4.47 -12.38
C LEU A 43 -11.71 3.34 -12.93
N GLU A 44 -11.61 3.01 -14.22
CA GLU A 44 -12.45 1.98 -14.85
C GLU A 44 -12.13 0.58 -14.32
N ASN A 45 -10.85 0.30 -14.07
CA ASN A 45 -10.41 -1.01 -13.57
C ASN A 45 -10.14 -1.06 -12.06
N GLY A 46 -10.63 -0.06 -11.33
CA GLY A 46 -10.63 -0.03 -9.87
C GLY A 46 -9.26 0.31 -9.28
N CYS A 47 -8.63 1.41 -9.73
CA CYS A 47 -7.41 1.91 -9.09
C CYS A 47 -7.60 2.16 -7.59
N LEU A 48 -6.48 2.24 -6.86
CA LEU A 48 -6.52 2.65 -5.47
C LEU A 48 -7.01 4.09 -5.36
N LYS A 49 -7.70 4.36 -4.27
CA LYS A 49 -8.14 5.69 -3.88
C LYS A 49 -7.73 5.96 -2.44
N VAL A 50 -7.50 7.22 -2.11
CA VAL A 50 -7.04 7.66 -0.79
C VAL A 50 -7.85 8.86 -0.32
N ILE A 51 -7.87 9.08 1.00
CA ILE A 51 -8.39 10.30 1.61
C ILE A 51 -7.21 11.16 2.09
N PRO A 52 -6.74 12.15 1.30
CA PRO A 52 -5.54 12.91 1.61
C PRO A 52 -5.61 13.55 3.01
N GLY A 53 -4.53 13.43 3.77
CA GLY A 53 -4.45 13.98 5.13
C GLY A 53 -5.06 13.14 6.24
N SER A 54 -5.79 12.06 5.94
CA SER A 54 -6.39 11.18 6.96
C SER A 54 -5.37 10.48 7.88
N HIS A 55 -4.11 10.37 7.44
CA HIS A 55 -3.02 9.81 8.23
C HIS A 55 -2.57 10.69 9.41
N LYS A 56 -2.91 11.98 9.41
CA LYS A 56 -2.35 12.98 10.35
C LYS A 56 -2.67 12.66 11.81
N ASP A 57 -3.87 12.15 12.08
CA ASP A 57 -4.32 11.83 13.44
C ASP A 57 -3.76 10.49 13.93
N LYS A 58 -3.19 9.66 13.04
CA LYS A 58 -2.60 8.34 13.35
C LYS A 58 -3.56 7.43 14.13
N VAL A 59 -4.83 7.51 13.78
CA VAL A 59 -5.89 6.68 14.37
C VAL A 59 -6.14 5.49 13.46
N LEU A 60 -6.26 4.31 14.08
CA LEU A 60 -6.78 3.13 13.39
C LEU A 60 -8.30 3.14 13.51
N LEU A 61 -8.97 3.05 12.37
CA LEU A 61 -10.42 2.95 12.32
C LEU A 61 -10.85 1.48 12.36
N ASP A 62 -11.98 1.24 12.98
CA ASP A 62 -12.58 -0.09 13.03
C ASP A 62 -12.94 -0.54 11.61
N HIS A 63 -12.58 -1.77 11.29
CA HIS A 63 -12.98 -2.39 10.03
C HIS A 63 -14.31 -3.10 10.24
N MET A 64 -15.30 -2.71 9.45
CA MET A 64 -16.56 -3.44 9.32
C MET A 64 -16.37 -4.57 8.32
N THR A 65 -16.90 -5.76 8.62
CA THR A 65 -16.89 -6.92 7.72
C THR A 65 -18.20 -7.00 6.94
N GLU A 66 -18.12 -7.19 5.64
CA GLU A 66 -19.25 -7.43 4.74
C GLU A 66 -19.23 -8.86 4.18
N ASP A 67 -20.35 -9.57 4.26
CA ASP A 67 -20.51 -10.94 3.77
C ASP A 67 -20.93 -11.01 2.28
N ARG A 68 -20.44 -10.07 1.47
CA ARG A 68 -20.74 -10.01 0.04
C ARG A 68 -19.77 -10.87 -0.77
N GLU A 69 -20.29 -11.57 -1.78
CA GLU A 69 -19.50 -12.46 -2.64
C GLU A 69 -18.76 -11.73 -3.78
N ASP A 70 -19.11 -10.48 -4.06
CA ASP A 70 -18.48 -9.65 -5.11
C ASP A 70 -17.28 -8.83 -4.61
N LEU A 71 -16.84 -9.06 -3.37
CA LEU A 71 -15.72 -8.36 -2.76
C LEU A 71 -14.43 -9.17 -2.80
N VAL A 72 -13.32 -8.52 -3.19
CA VAL A 72 -11.97 -9.08 -3.06
C VAL A 72 -11.47 -8.98 -1.61
N LEU A 73 -11.86 -7.91 -0.91
CA LEU A 73 -11.61 -7.68 0.51
C LEU A 73 -12.95 -7.39 1.18
N SER A 74 -13.31 -8.18 2.18
CA SER A 74 -14.58 -8.04 2.90
C SER A 74 -14.56 -6.96 3.99
N GLN A 75 -13.44 -6.25 4.16
CA GLN A 75 -13.28 -5.26 5.23
C GLN A 75 -13.29 -3.84 4.67
N ARG A 76 -14.03 -2.94 5.31
CA ARG A 76 -14.08 -1.52 4.97
C ARG A 76 -14.22 -0.63 6.19
N THR A 77 -13.89 0.64 6.03
CA THR A 77 -14.20 1.68 7.03
C THR A 77 -15.68 2.08 6.93
N ALA A 78 -16.28 2.53 8.03
CA ALA A 78 -17.63 3.11 8.05
C ALA A 78 -17.74 4.33 7.13
N ASP A 79 -18.90 4.51 6.49
CA ASP A 79 -19.13 5.57 5.50
C ASP A 79 -19.04 6.99 6.08
N ASP A 80 -19.31 7.16 7.37
CA ASP A 80 -19.27 8.43 8.09
C ASP A 80 -17.90 8.74 8.70
N ALA A 81 -16.91 7.86 8.54
CA ALA A 81 -15.57 8.04 9.08
C ALA A 81 -14.69 8.99 8.23
N PHE A 82 -15.10 9.31 7.00
CA PHE A 82 -14.41 10.22 6.10
C PHE A 82 -15.39 10.92 5.15
N ASP A 83 -14.98 12.05 4.57
CA ASP A 83 -15.76 12.71 3.52
C ASP A 83 -15.42 12.11 2.15
N PRO A 84 -16.31 11.34 1.51
CA PRO A 84 -16.04 10.70 0.23
C PRO A 84 -15.80 11.69 -0.91
N SER A 85 -16.23 12.96 -0.78
CA SER A 85 -15.95 13.99 -1.79
C SER A 85 -14.48 14.43 -1.83
N THR A 86 -13.71 14.10 -0.79
CA THR A 86 -12.27 14.38 -0.69
C THR A 86 -11.40 13.25 -1.24
N GLU A 87 -12.02 12.17 -1.71
CA GLU A 87 -11.34 11.01 -2.25
C GLU A 87 -10.54 11.35 -3.51
N VAL A 88 -9.29 10.87 -3.56
CA VAL A 88 -8.41 11.03 -4.72
C VAL A 88 -8.03 9.68 -5.30
N ALA A 89 -8.26 9.53 -6.60
CA ALA A 89 -7.85 8.36 -7.36
C ALA A 89 -6.35 8.35 -7.65
N LEU A 90 -5.71 7.21 -7.44
CA LEU A 90 -4.30 6.96 -7.73
C LEU A 90 -4.18 6.18 -9.04
N GLU A 91 -4.36 6.87 -10.16
CA GLU A 91 -4.13 6.28 -11.47
C GLU A 91 -2.63 6.11 -11.76
N LEU A 92 -2.27 4.93 -12.28
CA LEU A 92 -0.89 4.52 -12.51
C LEU A 92 -0.75 3.81 -13.86
N GLU A 93 0.16 4.31 -14.68
CA GLU A 93 0.70 3.62 -15.84
C GLU A 93 1.62 2.47 -15.42
N PRO A 94 1.79 1.42 -16.25
CA PRO A 94 2.72 0.33 -15.97
C PRO A 94 4.14 0.85 -15.67
N GLY A 95 4.69 0.42 -14.53
CA GLY A 95 6.01 0.87 -14.04
C GLY A 95 5.97 2.08 -13.10
N GLN A 96 4.80 2.73 -12.90
CA GLN A 96 4.61 3.70 -11.83
C GLN A 96 4.32 3.02 -10.49
N MET A 97 4.47 3.78 -9.41
CA MET A 97 4.13 3.35 -8.06
C MET A 97 3.50 4.52 -7.28
N SER A 98 2.70 4.19 -6.27
CA SER A 98 2.30 5.12 -5.23
C SER A 98 2.94 4.71 -3.90
N LEU A 99 3.35 5.71 -3.13
CA LEU A 99 3.74 5.57 -1.73
C LEU A 99 2.64 6.21 -0.91
N HIS A 100 2.16 5.53 0.13
CA HIS A 100 1.17 6.08 1.05
C HIS A 100 1.48 5.66 2.49
N ASP A 101 1.10 6.51 3.43
CA ASP A 101 1.30 6.27 4.86
C ASP A 101 0.45 5.11 5.38
N VAL A 102 0.93 4.42 6.41
CA VAL A 102 0.24 3.26 6.99
C VAL A 102 -1.11 3.64 7.63
N TYR A 103 -1.26 4.89 8.09
CA TYR A 103 -2.51 5.40 8.64
C TYR A 103 -3.43 6.03 7.58
N MET A 104 -3.02 6.05 6.32
CA MET A 104 -3.84 6.61 5.24
C MET A 104 -5.08 5.75 5.01
N ILE A 105 -6.28 6.35 5.08
CA ILE A 105 -7.49 5.69 4.59
C ILE A 105 -7.33 5.49 3.08
N HIS A 106 -7.44 4.24 2.65
CA HIS A 106 -7.33 3.85 1.26
C HIS A 106 -8.24 2.66 0.94
N GLY A 107 -8.67 2.59 -0.31
CA GLY A 107 -9.53 1.52 -0.81
C GLY A 107 -9.45 1.42 -2.32
N ALA A 108 -10.21 0.51 -2.91
CA ALA A 108 -10.37 0.42 -4.36
C ALA A 108 -11.83 0.16 -4.68
N GLY A 109 -12.28 0.71 -5.82
CA GLY A 109 -13.59 0.37 -6.38
C GLY A 109 -13.60 -1.01 -7.02
N ALA A 110 -14.79 -1.46 -7.39
CA ALA A 110 -14.95 -2.63 -8.24
C ALA A 110 -14.27 -2.41 -9.60
N ASN A 111 -13.74 -3.47 -10.18
CA ASN A 111 -13.26 -3.45 -11.56
C ASN A 111 -14.45 -3.75 -12.48
N GLU A 112 -14.92 -2.74 -13.20
CA GLU A 112 -16.05 -2.85 -14.14
C GLU A 112 -15.57 -2.95 -15.60
N SER A 113 -14.25 -2.97 -15.81
CA SER A 113 -13.62 -3.02 -17.12
C SER A 113 -13.29 -4.46 -17.57
N PRO A 114 -13.01 -4.68 -18.86
CA PRO A 114 -12.48 -5.96 -19.35
C PRO A 114 -10.98 -6.15 -19.05
N ARG A 115 -10.30 -5.15 -18.48
CA ARG A 115 -8.86 -5.17 -18.20
C ARG A 115 -8.63 -5.66 -16.77
N ARG A 116 -7.59 -6.47 -16.55
CA ARG A 116 -7.22 -6.85 -15.18
C ARG A 116 -6.50 -5.69 -14.51
N ARG A 117 -6.62 -5.57 -13.19
CA ARG A 117 -5.75 -4.68 -12.39
C ARG A 117 -4.82 -5.53 -11.55
N ALA A 118 -3.52 -5.48 -11.86
CA ALA A 118 -2.48 -6.20 -11.12
C ALA A 118 -1.49 -5.21 -10.50
N GLY A 119 -1.08 -5.49 -9.27
CA GLY A 119 -0.13 -4.64 -8.53
C GLY A 119 0.66 -5.44 -7.52
N VAL A 120 1.81 -4.89 -7.13
CA VAL A 120 2.66 -5.43 -6.07
C VAL A 120 2.71 -4.41 -4.95
N ALA A 121 2.39 -4.84 -3.74
CA ALA A 121 2.52 -4.01 -2.55
C ALA A 121 3.81 -4.36 -1.79
N LEU A 122 4.64 -3.35 -1.56
CA LEU A 122 5.79 -3.44 -0.66
C LEU A 122 5.47 -2.64 0.60
N ARG A 123 5.60 -3.27 1.76
CA ARG A 123 5.35 -2.63 3.06
C ARG A 123 6.68 -2.42 3.77
N TYR A 124 6.94 -1.18 4.16
CA TYR A 124 8.13 -0.80 4.91
C TYR A 124 7.74 -0.40 6.32
N MET A 125 8.60 -0.71 7.29
CA MET A 125 8.52 -0.20 8.65
C MET A 125 9.89 0.37 9.04
N PRO A 126 9.96 1.39 9.91
CA PRO A 126 11.24 1.90 10.37
C PRO A 126 11.97 0.82 11.18
N ALA A 127 13.30 0.91 11.25
CA ALA A 127 14.13 -0.04 12.01
C ALA A 127 13.95 0.05 13.54
N THR A 128 13.05 0.94 14.00
CA THR A 128 12.56 1.05 15.38
C THR A 128 11.29 0.23 15.64
N SER A 129 10.71 -0.39 14.60
CA SER A 129 9.52 -1.23 14.70
C SER A 129 9.89 -2.71 14.76
N VAL A 130 9.03 -3.49 15.42
CA VAL A 130 9.14 -4.96 15.48
C VAL A 130 8.08 -5.59 14.60
N PHE A 131 8.47 -6.57 13.80
CA PHE A 131 7.53 -7.40 13.06
C PHE A 131 7.06 -8.56 13.94
N GLU A 132 5.85 -8.45 14.48
CA GLU A 132 5.28 -9.49 15.34
C GLU A 132 4.87 -10.73 14.53
N ARG A 133 5.54 -11.85 14.80
CA ARG A 133 5.38 -13.12 14.05
C ARG A 133 4.26 -14.01 14.60
N ASN A 134 3.89 -13.82 15.86
CA ASN A 134 2.92 -14.65 16.59
C ASN A 134 1.50 -14.06 16.55
N LEU A 135 1.17 -13.29 15.52
CA LEU A 135 -0.20 -12.82 15.29
C LEU A 135 -1.02 -13.96 14.72
N ASN A 136 -2.11 -14.34 15.39
CA ASN A 136 -3.05 -15.33 14.89
C ASN A 136 -3.95 -14.67 13.83
N PRO A 137 -3.86 -15.05 12.54
CA PRO A 137 -4.71 -14.48 11.50
C PRO A 137 -6.21 -14.74 11.73
N ALA A 138 -6.54 -15.78 12.52
CA ALA A 138 -7.92 -16.13 12.89
C ALA A 138 -8.52 -15.21 13.97
N ASP A 139 -7.72 -14.33 14.61
CA ASP A 139 -8.22 -13.34 15.58
C ASP A 139 -8.86 -12.10 14.89
N GLY A 140 -9.10 -12.17 13.56
CA GLY A 140 -10.21 -11.44 12.93
C GLY A 140 -9.89 -10.16 12.16
N ASN A 141 -8.63 -9.72 12.02
CA ASN A 141 -8.36 -8.35 11.54
C ASN A 141 -7.76 -8.19 10.13
N SER A 142 -7.36 -9.25 9.42
CA SER A 142 -6.67 -9.09 8.12
C SER A 142 -7.47 -9.44 6.87
N GLY A 143 -8.68 -10.02 7.02
CA GLY A 143 -9.55 -10.44 5.90
C GLY A 143 -8.99 -11.58 5.02
N ILE A 144 -7.69 -11.88 5.11
CA ILE A 144 -6.99 -12.92 4.34
C ILE A 144 -6.04 -13.65 5.30
N PRO A 145 -5.87 -14.99 5.19
CA PRO A 145 -4.85 -15.73 5.93
C PRO A 145 -3.45 -15.27 5.52
N VAL A 146 -2.68 -14.81 6.50
CA VAL A 146 -1.33 -14.29 6.27
C VAL A 146 -0.33 -15.10 7.11
N ALA A 147 0.64 -15.75 6.47
CA ALA A 147 1.68 -16.52 7.16
C ALA A 147 2.75 -15.62 7.81
N PHE A 148 2.39 -14.90 8.88
CA PHE A 148 3.31 -14.02 9.62
C PHE A 148 4.50 -14.78 10.22
N ALA A 149 4.26 -15.98 10.74
CA ALA A 149 5.28 -16.81 11.39
C ALA A 149 6.51 -17.04 10.51
N THR A 150 6.31 -17.32 9.21
CA THR A 150 7.38 -17.67 8.27
C THR A 150 7.70 -16.56 7.28
N ARG A 151 7.15 -15.35 7.43
CA ARG A 151 7.39 -14.26 6.48
C ARG A 151 8.85 -13.80 6.49
N PRO A 152 9.52 -13.74 5.33
CA PRO A 152 10.84 -13.13 5.26
C PRO A 152 10.76 -11.64 5.54
N LEU A 153 11.79 -11.14 6.25
CA LEU A 153 12.02 -9.73 6.51
C LEU A 153 13.39 -9.36 5.96
N TRP A 154 13.46 -8.25 5.22
CA TRP A 154 14.70 -7.74 4.63
C TRP A 154 15.10 -6.42 5.29
N LEU A 155 16.32 -6.34 5.81
CA LEU A 155 16.90 -5.07 6.24
C LEU A 155 17.42 -4.31 5.03
N VAL A 156 16.60 -3.39 4.50
CA VAL A 156 16.93 -2.66 3.26
C VAL A 156 17.94 -1.53 3.49
N LYS A 157 17.89 -0.86 4.65
CA LYS A 157 18.80 0.25 4.99
C LYS A 157 18.95 0.42 6.49
N GLY A 158 20.17 0.75 6.93
CA GLY A 158 20.46 1.06 8.33
C GLY A 158 20.75 -0.19 9.17
N LYS A 159 20.30 -0.18 10.43
CA LYS A 159 20.47 -1.28 11.40
C LYS A 159 19.19 -1.45 12.20
N ASP A 160 18.86 -2.67 12.60
CA ASP A 160 17.77 -2.94 13.56
C ASP A 160 18.08 -2.25 14.89
N GLN A 161 17.17 -1.40 15.35
CA GLN A 161 17.28 -0.70 16.63
C GLN A 161 16.52 -1.40 17.75
N THR A 162 15.75 -2.44 17.42
CA THR A 162 14.95 -3.19 18.38
C THR A 162 15.72 -4.37 18.97
N GLY A 163 16.61 -4.99 18.17
CA GLY A 163 17.27 -6.25 18.49
C GLY A 163 16.32 -7.45 18.54
N ARG A 164 15.06 -7.27 18.14
CA ARG A 164 13.99 -8.27 18.21
C ARG A 164 13.60 -8.84 16.85
N ASN A 165 14.00 -8.19 15.76
CA ASN A 165 13.65 -8.64 14.42
C ASN A 165 14.56 -9.79 13.98
N ASP A 166 13.95 -10.89 13.52
CA ASP A 166 14.66 -12.02 12.92
C ASP A 166 14.64 -11.89 11.39
N PHE A 167 15.83 -11.76 10.79
CA PHE A 167 16.03 -11.62 9.35
C PHE A 167 16.41 -12.94 8.65
N ALA A 168 16.51 -14.06 9.36
CA ALA A 168 16.84 -15.37 8.80
C ALA A 168 15.59 -16.20 8.47
N VAL A 169 14.48 -15.99 9.19
CA VAL A 169 13.23 -16.73 8.96
C VAL A 169 12.66 -16.48 7.57
N GLY A 170 12.34 -17.56 6.84
CA GLY A 170 11.56 -17.54 5.60
C GLY A 170 12.36 -17.44 4.29
N HIS A 171 13.68 -17.24 4.36
CA HIS A 171 14.57 -17.20 3.19
C HIS A 171 15.08 -18.59 2.78
#